data_AF-A0A965R5C7-F1
#
_entry.id   AF-A0A965R5C7-F1
#
_cell.length_a   1.000
_cell.length_b   1.000
_cell.length_c   1.000
_cell.angle_alpha   90.00
_cell.angle_beta   90.00
_cell.angle_gamma   90.00
#
_symmetry.space_group_name_H-M   'P 1'
#
loop_
_entity.id
_entity.type
_entity.pdbx_description
1 polymer ?
#
loop_
_entity_poly.entity_id
_entity_poly.type
_entity_poly.pdbx_seq_one_letter_code
_entity_poly.pdbx_strand_id
1 'polypeptide(L)'
;MAVSFRAEVNAQDMAKVARILRKVDKELLNDLGRSMRSGIGGTARDIAATANQNGAPLSGMTNHNGNTKWGNVKASISTRPGRQRFGWGDLVTINVDAGRTSRGMYIAEFAGYKNSNGSPTDARGPWFVGMLNLRVPGWDKGGRYVYRAFMPFKATIYRLAESLVEKWTDRVNVELENV
;
A
#
# COMPACT_ATOMS: atom_id res chain seq x y z
N MET A 1 35.49 18.05 -1.50
CA MET A 1 34.98 16.79 -0.91
C MET A 1 33.49 16.94 -0.74
N ALA A 2 32.68 16.23 -1.53
CA ALA A 2 31.21 16.31 -1.44
C ALA A 2 30.73 15.30 -0.41
N VAL A 3 30.14 15.79 0.69
CA VAL A 3 29.52 14.95 1.71
C VAL A 3 28.10 14.67 1.27
N SER A 4 27.83 13.47 0.74
CA SER A 4 26.46 13.04 0.47
C SER A 4 25.86 12.47 1.76
N PHE A 5 25.01 13.23 2.43
CA PHE A 5 24.18 12.70 3.51
C PHE A 5 23.03 11.90 2.88
N ARG A 6 23.03 10.59 3.09
CA ARG A 6 21.88 9.73 2.80
C ARG A 6 21.05 9.68 4.09
N ALA A 7 19.99 10.47 4.15
CA ALA A 7 19.06 10.43 5.27
C ALA A 7 18.16 9.20 5.12
N GLU A 8 18.54 8.06 5.71
CA GLU A 8 17.59 6.97 5.91
C GLU A 8 16.57 7.40 6.97
N VAL A 9 15.46 7.98 6.53
CA VAL A 9 14.37 8.40 7.41
C VAL A 9 13.72 7.14 8.01
N ASN A 10 14.05 6.86 9.28
CA ASN A 10 13.46 5.76 10.03
C ASN A 10 12.02 6.13 10.44
N ALA A 11 11.09 5.18 10.33
CA ALA A 11 9.69 5.34 10.75
C ALA A 11 9.56 5.77 12.24
N GLN A 12 10.56 5.41 13.07
CA GLN A 12 10.62 5.82 14.48
C GLN A 12 10.86 7.32 14.67
N ASP A 13 11.72 7.92 13.84
CA ASP A 13 12.03 9.35 13.94
C ASP A 13 10.86 10.19 13.43
N MET A 14 10.16 9.70 12.41
CA MET A 14 8.90 10.29 11.97
C MET A 14 7.79 10.25 13.03
N ALA A 15 7.70 9.16 13.81
CA ALA A 15 6.74 9.08 14.90
C ALA A 15 7.07 10.06 16.05
N LYS A 16 8.37 10.29 16.32
CA LYS A 16 8.82 11.32 17.29
C LYS A 16 8.51 12.72 16.78
N VAL A 17 8.85 13.04 15.53
CA VAL A 17 8.54 14.33 14.90
C VAL A 17 7.03 14.56 14.88
N ALA A 18 6.21 13.59 14.46
CA ALA A 18 4.75 13.73 14.49
C ALA A 18 4.19 13.91 15.91
N ARG A 19 4.83 13.33 16.93
CA ARG A 19 4.43 13.49 18.34
C ARG A 19 4.82 14.87 18.89
N ILE A 20 5.96 15.41 18.48
CA ILE A 20 6.38 16.78 18.77
C ILE A 20 5.47 17.75 18.04
N LEU A 21 5.23 17.56 16.74
CA LEU A 21 4.28 18.34 15.95
C LEU A 21 2.86 18.32 16.54
N ARG A 22 2.38 17.20 17.10
CA ARG A 22 1.08 17.17 17.81
C ARG A 22 1.02 18.10 19.01
N LYS A 23 2.17 18.40 19.63
CA LYS A 23 2.27 19.33 20.75
C LYS A 23 2.45 20.78 20.28
N VAL A 24 3.02 20.98 19.10
CA VAL A 24 3.31 22.30 18.52
C VAL A 24 2.12 22.83 17.72
N ASP A 25 1.58 22.05 16.77
CA ASP A 25 0.41 22.45 15.97
C ASP A 25 -0.29 21.27 15.25
N LYS A 26 -1.60 21.18 15.42
CA LYS A 26 -2.48 20.20 14.76
C LYS A 26 -2.71 20.54 13.28
N GLU A 27 -2.63 21.80 12.89
CA GLU A 27 -2.79 22.25 11.51
C GLU A 27 -1.65 21.74 10.63
N LEU A 28 -0.41 21.81 11.12
CA LEU A 28 0.77 21.25 10.45
C LEU A 28 0.60 19.76 10.13
N LEU A 29 0.04 18.98 11.06
CA LEU A 29 -0.20 17.55 10.83
C LEU A 29 -1.30 17.29 9.80
N ASN A 30 -2.33 18.12 9.78
CA ASN A 30 -3.39 18.01 8.78
C ASN A 30 -2.84 18.35 7.39
N ASP A 31 -2.01 19.38 7.29
CA ASP A 31 -1.35 19.80 6.05
C ASP A 31 -0.34 18.77 5.56
N LEU A 32 0.43 18.16 6.46
CA LEU A 32 1.30 17.02 6.16
C LEU A 32 0.46 15.86 5.58
N GLY A 33 -0.64 15.52 6.24
CA GLY A 33 -1.58 14.50 5.77
C GLY A 33 -2.19 14.82 4.41
N ARG A 34 -2.56 16.07 4.12
CA ARG A 34 -3.08 16.51 2.81
C ARG A 34 -1.99 16.43 1.73
N SER A 35 -0.79 16.91 2.04
CA SER A 35 0.36 16.92 1.12
C SER A 35 0.73 15.50 0.70
N MET A 36 0.79 14.57 1.65
CA MET A 36 1.06 13.15 1.37
C MET A 36 -0.04 12.51 0.53
N ARG A 37 -1.32 12.76 0.84
CA ARG A 37 -2.43 12.24 0.03
C ARG A 37 -2.42 12.79 -1.39
N SER A 38 -2.12 14.08 -1.56
CA SER A 38 -2.06 14.73 -2.87
C SER A 38 -0.91 14.14 -3.71
N GLY A 39 0.29 14.06 -3.14
CA GLY A 39 1.48 13.56 -3.85
C GLY A 39 1.41 12.08 -4.24
N ILE A 40 0.87 11.23 -3.36
CA ILE A 40 0.77 9.78 -3.62
C ILE A 40 -0.54 9.43 -4.36
N GLY A 41 -1.52 10.34 -4.38
CA GLY A 41 -2.88 10.12 -4.89
C GLY A 41 -2.96 9.72 -6.36
N GLY A 42 -2.07 10.26 -7.21
CA GLY A 42 -1.94 9.82 -8.61
C GLY A 42 -1.44 8.38 -8.69
N THR A 43 -0.30 8.11 -8.07
CA THR A 43 0.33 6.79 -8.01
C THR A 43 -0.61 5.69 -7.51
N ALA A 44 -1.38 5.95 -6.45
CA ALA A 44 -2.35 4.99 -5.93
C ALA A 44 -3.44 4.65 -6.97
N ARG A 45 -3.93 5.64 -7.71
CA ARG A 45 -4.90 5.44 -8.80
C ARG A 45 -4.29 4.63 -9.94
N ASP A 46 -3.03 4.90 -10.30
CA ASP A 46 -2.33 4.17 -11.36
C ASP A 46 -2.09 2.70 -11.00
N ILE A 47 -1.77 2.42 -9.72
CA ILE A 47 -1.67 1.05 -9.21
C ILE A 47 -3.01 0.32 -9.34
N ALA A 48 -4.11 0.95 -8.91
CA ALA A 48 -5.44 0.36 -9.03
C ALA A 48 -5.84 0.14 -10.50
N ALA A 49 -5.57 1.11 -11.38
CA ALA A 49 -5.85 1.00 -12.80
C ALA A 49 -5.06 -0.16 -13.43
N THR A 50 -3.77 -0.25 -13.12
CA THR A 50 -2.89 -1.35 -13.59
C THR A 50 -3.37 -2.70 -13.08
N ALA A 51 -3.78 -2.80 -11.81
CA ALA A 51 -4.35 -4.03 -11.27
C ALA A 51 -5.64 -4.44 -12.00
N ASN A 52 -6.50 -3.46 -12.30
CA ASN A 52 -7.78 -3.66 -12.99
C ASN A 52 -7.68 -3.98 -14.48
N GLN A 53 -6.51 -3.82 -15.11
CA GLN A 53 -6.29 -4.32 -16.47
C GLN A 53 -6.47 -5.84 -16.54
N ASN A 54 -6.29 -6.51 -15.42
CA ASN A 54 -6.56 -7.94 -15.29
C ASN A 54 -8.03 -8.13 -14.92
N GLY A 55 -8.78 -8.75 -15.84
CA GLY A 55 -10.13 -9.24 -15.56
C GLY A 55 -10.13 -10.49 -14.67
N ALA A 56 -11.34 -10.98 -14.38
CA ALA A 56 -11.53 -12.21 -13.62
C ALA A 56 -10.75 -13.38 -14.25
N PRO A 57 -9.86 -14.04 -13.48
CA PRO A 57 -8.99 -15.07 -14.04
C PRO A 57 -9.70 -16.42 -14.23
N LEU A 58 -10.93 -16.58 -13.74
CA LEU A 58 -11.73 -17.79 -13.94
C LEU A 58 -13.18 -17.39 -14.17
N SER A 59 -13.88 -18.15 -15.02
CA SER A 59 -15.30 -17.93 -15.33
C SER A 59 -16.18 -17.95 -14.09
N GLY A 60 -15.85 -18.79 -13.11
CA GLY A 60 -16.53 -18.86 -11.80
C GLY A 60 -16.38 -17.60 -10.92
N MET A 61 -15.50 -16.66 -11.28
CA MET A 61 -15.34 -15.38 -10.58
C MET A 61 -16.05 -14.23 -11.31
N THR A 62 -16.36 -14.40 -12.60
CA THR A 62 -17.04 -13.38 -13.41
C THR A 62 -18.54 -13.29 -13.12
N ASN A 63 -19.22 -14.44 -13.09
CA ASN A 63 -20.70 -14.52 -13.05
C ASN A 63 -21.24 -14.95 -11.67
N HIS A 64 -20.47 -14.73 -10.62
CA HIS A 64 -20.84 -15.15 -9.27
C HIS A 64 -21.59 -14.04 -8.53
N ASN A 65 -22.74 -14.37 -7.94
CA ASN A 65 -23.55 -13.42 -7.15
C ASN A 65 -23.14 -13.33 -5.68
N GLY A 66 -22.17 -14.14 -5.24
CA GLY A 66 -21.68 -14.14 -3.85
C GLY A 66 -20.27 -13.55 -3.67
N ASN A 67 -19.76 -13.68 -2.46
CA ASN A 67 -18.53 -13.02 -2.00
C ASN A 67 -17.26 -13.39 -2.77
N THR A 68 -17.21 -14.47 -3.54
CA THR A 68 -16.02 -14.88 -4.32
C THR A 68 -15.95 -14.25 -5.71
N LYS A 69 -16.91 -13.38 -6.06
CA LYS A 69 -16.90 -12.68 -7.35
C LYS A 69 -15.70 -11.76 -7.49
N TRP A 70 -15.31 -11.53 -8.74
CA TRP A 70 -14.28 -10.57 -9.09
C TRP A 70 -14.80 -9.16 -8.86
N GLY A 71 -13.97 -8.33 -8.22
CA GLY A 71 -14.29 -6.94 -7.93
C GLY A 71 -13.21 -6.04 -8.48
N ASN A 72 -13.63 -4.87 -8.98
CA ASN A 72 -12.69 -3.83 -9.37
C ASN A 72 -11.98 -3.30 -8.13
N VAL A 73 -10.66 -3.25 -8.25
CA VAL A 73 -9.75 -2.74 -7.26
C VAL A 73 -9.87 -1.22 -7.17
N LYS A 74 -9.97 -0.72 -5.94
CA LYS A 74 -9.91 0.69 -5.59
C LYS A 74 -8.74 0.91 -4.65
N ALA A 75 -7.90 1.88 -4.97
CA ALA A 75 -6.87 2.32 -4.04
C ALA A 75 -7.36 3.52 -3.23
N SER A 76 -7.01 3.54 -1.95
CA SER A 76 -7.24 4.67 -1.05
C SER A 76 -5.99 4.90 -0.21
N ILE A 77 -5.74 6.16 0.16
CA ILE A 77 -4.57 6.53 0.94
C ILE A 77 -5.02 6.91 2.34
N SER A 78 -4.46 6.26 3.34
CA SER A 78 -4.62 6.67 4.73
C SER A 78 -3.30 7.19 5.28
N THR A 79 -3.31 8.42 5.76
CA THR A 79 -2.19 9.01 6.50
C THR A 79 -2.50 8.88 7.99
N ARG A 80 -1.61 8.28 8.77
CA ARG A 80 -1.76 8.16 10.23
C ARG A 80 -0.50 8.63 10.95
N PRO A 81 -0.11 9.92 10.82
CA PRO A 81 1.10 10.43 11.46
C PRO A 81 0.99 10.23 12.97
N GLY A 82 1.79 9.33 13.54
CA GLY A 82 1.84 9.04 14.98
C GLY A 82 0.61 8.37 15.60
N ARG A 83 -0.28 7.71 14.84
CA ARG A 83 -1.41 6.94 15.41
C ARG A 83 -1.16 5.43 15.25
N GLN A 84 -0.61 4.81 16.29
CA GLN A 84 -0.41 3.36 16.36
C GLN A 84 -1.64 2.66 16.94
N ARG A 85 -1.93 1.46 16.42
CA ARG A 85 -2.76 0.47 17.12
C ARG A 85 -1.92 -0.72 17.60
N PHE A 86 -0.96 -1.19 16.79
CA PHE A 86 0.08 -2.18 17.12
C PHE A 86 1.27 -2.04 16.14
N GLY A 87 2.53 -2.04 16.61
CA GLY A 87 3.74 -2.08 15.75
C GLY A 87 4.20 -0.74 15.14
N TRP A 88 5.23 -0.79 14.28
CA TRP A 88 5.85 0.35 13.59
C TRP A 88 4.78 1.23 12.91
N GLY A 89 4.82 2.54 13.15
CA GLY A 89 3.78 3.45 12.68
C GLY A 89 3.98 3.82 11.21
N ASP A 90 3.07 3.35 10.34
CA ASP A 90 3.05 3.79 8.94
C ASP A 90 2.64 5.26 8.85
N LEU A 91 3.51 6.08 8.24
CA LEU A 91 3.19 7.48 7.95
C LEU A 91 2.08 7.57 6.90
N VAL A 92 2.20 6.74 5.86
CA VAL A 92 1.24 6.61 4.76
C VAL A 92 1.02 5.13 4.46
N THR A 93 -0.24 4.73 4.37
CA THR A 93 -0.64 3.41 3.89
C THR A 93 -1.45 3.57 2.62
N ILE A 94 -1.06 2.86 1.56
CA ILE A 94 -1.89 2.67 0.38
C ILE A 94 -2.73 1.42 0.62
N ASN A 95 -4.03 1.61 0.83
CA ASN A 95 -4.98 0.53 1.00
C ASN A 95 -5.58 0.19 -0.36
N VAL A 96 -5.61 -1.09 -0.69
CA VAL A 96 -6.16 -1.57 -1.95
C VAL A 96 -7.30 -2.54 -1.66
N ASP A 97 -8.50 -2.22 -2.17
CA ASP A 97 -9.74 -2.92 -1.85
C ASP A 97 -10.60 -3.20 -3.07
N ALA A 98 -11.07 -4.44 -3.23
CA ALA A 98 -11.98 -4.87 -4.28
C ALA A 98 -13.47 -4.77 -3.90
N GLY A 99 -13.76 -4.33 -2.67
CA GLY A 99 -15.09 -4.20 -2.10
C GLY A 99 -15.46 -5.38 -1.19
N ARG A 100 -16.28 -5.10 -0.17
CA ARG A 100 -16.68 -6.08 0.87
C ARG A 100 -17.36 -7.33 0.34
N THR A 101 -18.06 -7.22 -0.80
CA THR A 101 -18.84 -8.30 -1.43
C THR A 101 -18.10 -8.97 -2.59
N SER A 102 -16.83 -8.61 -2.85
CA SER A 102 -16.05 -9.09 -3.99
C SER A 102 -14.64 -9.50 -3.56
N ARG A 103 -14.55 -10.63 -2.85
CA ARG A 103 -13.29 -11.21 -2.34
C ARG A 103 -12.53 -12.01 -3.38
N GLY A 104 -13.06 -12.19 -4.60
CA GLY A 104 -12.39 -12.94 -5.65
C GLY A 104 -10.98 -12.41 -5.93
N MET A 105 -10.81 -11.09 -5.99
CA MET A 105 -9.49 -10.47 -6.17
C MET A 105 -8.53 -10.87 -5.05
N TYR A 106 -8.94 -10.78 -3.78
CA TYR A 106 -8.10 -11.18 -2.65
C TYR A 106 -7.73 -12.67 -2.66
N ILE A 107 -8.70 -13.52 -3.00
CA ILE A 107 -8.47 -14.97 -3.10
C ILE A 107 -7.40 -15.25 -4.17
N ALA A 108 -7.51 -14.61 -5.34
CA ALA A 108 -6.54 -14.80 -6.41
C ALA A 108 -5.18 -14.13 -6.11
N GLU A 109 -5.18 -12.95 -5.47
CA GLU A 109 -3.98 -12.21 -5.07
C GLU A 109 -3.10 -13.04 -4.14
N PHE A 110 -3.70 -13.72 -3.16
CA PHE A 110 -2.99 -14.51 -2.16
C PHE A 110 -2.98 -16.01 -2.44
N ALA A 111 -3.48 -16.46 -3.59
CA ALA A 111 -3.49 -17.86 -3.97
C ALA A 111 -2.07 -18.42 -4.08
N GLY A 112 -1.76 -19.41 -3.24
CA GLY A 112 -0.44 -20.04 -3.15
C GLY A 112 0.51 -19.40 -2.12
N TYR A 113 0.05 -18.41 -1.35
CA TYR A 113 0.84 -17.85 -0.24
C TYR A 113 0.82 -18.78 0.98
N LYS A 114 1.96 -18.89 1.67
CA LYS A 114 2.42 -19.92 2.63
C LYS A 114 1.54 -20.32 3.83
N ASN A 115 0.30 -19.88 3.96
CA ASN A 115 -0.61 -20.30 5.05
C ASN A 115 -1.74 -21.21 4.56
N SER A 116 -1.45 -22.11 3.62
CA SER A 116 -2.35 -23.23 3.36
C SER A 116 -2.25 -24.24 4.50
N ASN A 117 -2.88 -23.96 5.65
CA ASN A 117 -3.48 -25.00 6.50
C ASN A 117 -4.64 -25.72 5.78
N GLY A 118 -4.70 -25.62 4.45
CA GLY A 118 -5.60 -26.39 3.62
C GLY A 118 -5.21 -27.84 3.76
N SER A 119 -6.21 -28.66 4.07
CA SER A 119 -6.04 -30.10 4.19
C SER A 119 -5.25 -30.63 3.00
N PRO A 120 -4.22 -31.48 3.21
CA PRO A 120 -3.48 -32.16 2.13
C PRO A 120 -4.37 -32.92 1.14
N THR A 121 -5.64 -33.14 1.49
CA THR A 121 -6.64 -33.83 0.68
C THR A 121 -7.44 -32.94 -0.28
N ASP A 122 -7.32 -31.61 -0.21
CA ASP A 122 -8.07 -30.72 -1.12
C ASP A 122 -7.27 -30.39 -2.39
N ALA A 123 -7.40 -31.27 -3.40
CA ALA A 123 -6.79 -31.11 -4.72
C ALA A 123 -7.25 -29.84 -5.48
N ARG A 124 -8.32 -29.17 -5.03
CA ARG A 124 -8.85 -27.97 -5.67
C ARG A 124 -7.92 -26.77 -5.53
N GLY A 125 -7.19 -26.67 -4.42
CA GLY A 125 -6.24 -25.58 -4.17
C GLY A 125 -5.08 -25.55 -5.17
N PRO A 126 -4.31 -26.65 -5.31
CA PRO A 126 -3.24 -26.75 -6.32
C PRO A 126 -3.73 -26.55 -7.75
N TRP A 127 -4.90 -27.11 -8.12
CA TRP A 127 -5.48 -26.91 -9.45
C TRP A 127 -5.84 -25.44 -9.70
N PHE A 128 -6.48 -24.79 -8.74
CA PHE A 128 -6.82 -23.37 -8.82
C PHE A 128 -5.56 -22.51 -8.98
N VAL A 129 -4.52 -22.76 -8.19
CA VAL A 129 -3.22 -22.07 -8.31
C VAL A 129 -2.58 -22.33 -9.68
N GLY A 130 -2.64 -23.56 -10.18
CA GLY A 130 -2.16 -23.92 -11.52
C GLY A 130 -2.87 -23.13 -12.62
N MET A 131 -4.20 -23.07 -12.58
CA MET A 131 -4.99 -22.29 -13.53
C MET A 131 -4.72 -20.79 -13.45
N LEU A 132 -4.51 -20.26 -12.23
CA LEU A 132 -4.10 -18.87 -12.05
C LEU A 132 -2.71 -18.62 -12.64
N ASN A 133 -1.75 -19.51 -12.43
CA ASN A 133 -0.40 -19.38 -12.98
C ASN A 133 -0.37 -19.33 -14.51
N LEU A 134 -1.28 -20.03 -15.19
CA LEU A 134 -1.41 -19.97 -16.65
C LEU A 134 -1.84 -18.60 -17.19
N ARG A 135 -2.56 -17.81 -16.38
CA ARG A 135 -3.04 -16.48 -16.79
C ARG A 135 -2.17 -15.36 -16.24
N VAL A 136 -1.93 -15.37 -14.94
CA VAL A 136 -1.11 -14.41 -14.23
C VAL A 136 -0.20 -15.17 -13.26
N PRO A 137 1.07 -15.39 -13.63
CA PRO A 137 2.02 -16.11 -12.78
C PRO A 137 2.17 -15.38 -11.44
N GLY A 138 2.38 -16.18 -10.39
CA GLY A 138 2.70 -15.66 -9.06
C GLY A 138 3.99 -14.86 -9.05
N TRP A 139 4.11 -13.94 -8.10
CA TRP A 139 5.36 -13.23 -7.82
C TRP A 139 6.05 -13.91 -6.63
N ASP A 140 7.37 -14.13 -6.70
CA ASP A 140 8.15 -14.92 -5.71
C ASP A 140 7.96 -14.49 -4.24
N LYS A 141 7.63 -13.22 -4.01
CA LYS A 141 7.56 -12.60 -2.67
C LYS A 141 6.28 -11.78 -2.45
N GLY A 142 5.25 -11.99 -3.27
CA GLY A 142 4.04 -11.20 -3.17
C GLY A 142 2.85 -11.75 -3.95
N GLY A 143 1.83 -10.91 -4.09
CA GLY A 143 0.63 -11.27 -4.84
C GLY A 143 0.78 -11.10 -6.35
N ARG A 144 -0.29 -11.43 -7.08
CA ARG A 144 -0.27 -11.62 -8.54
C ARG A 144 -0.67 -10.38 -9.33
N TYR A 145 -1.60 -9.60 -8.78
CA TYR A 145 -2.26 -8.49 -9.45
C TYR A 145 -1.84 -7.17 -8.80
N VAL A 146 -2.19 -6.97 -7.53
CA VAL A 146 -1.97 -5.69 -6.83
C VAL A 146 -0.51 -5.51 -6.50
N TYR A 147 0.14 -6.52 -5.93
CA TYR A 147 1.55 -6.44 -5.58
C TYR A 147 2.42 -6.20 -6.83
N ARG A 148 2.13 -6.92 -7.92
CA ARG A 148 2.81 -6.76 -9.20
C ARG A 148 2.59 -5.36 -9.78
N ALA A 149 1.37 -4.83 -9.72
CA ALA A 149 1.05 -3.47 -10.12
C ALA A 149 1.77 -2.41 -9.26
N PHE A 150 2.04 -2.70 -7.99
CA PHE A 150 2.75 -1.81 -7.07
C PHE A 150 4.26 -1.75 -7.32
N MET A 151 4.90 -2.87 -7.68
CA MET A 151 6.36 -2.97 -7.75
C MET A 151 7.06 -1.89 -8.60
N PRO A 152 6.57 -1.50 -9.79
CA PRO A 152 7.18 -0.43 -10.58
C PRO A 152 7.16 0.94 -9.87
N PHE A 153 6.14 1.20 -9.07
CA PHE A 153 5.95 2.47 -8.37
C PHE A 153 6.67 2.55 -7.03
N LYS A 154 7.15 1.41 -6.51
CA LYS A 154 7.80 1.32 -5.19
C LYS A 154 8.89 2.39 -5.01
N ALA A 155 9.81 2.50 -5.96
CA ALA A 155 10.92 3.46 -5.87
C ALA A 155 10.45 4.93 -5.93
N THR A 156 9.40 5.22 -6.71
CA THR A 156 8.83 6.56 -6.82
C THR A 156 8.12 6.96 -5.53
N ILE A 157 7.39 6.03 -4.91
CA ILE A 157 6.70 6.26 -3.63
C ILE A 157 7.72 6.55 -2.53
N TYR A 158 8.83 5.81 -2.46
CA TYR A 158 9.88 6.09 -1.49
C TYR A 158 10.51 7.47 -1.69
N ARG A 159 10.88 7.84 -2.92
CA ARG A 159 11.43 9.16 -3.23
C ARG A 159 10.46 10.29 -2.92
N LEU A 160 9.18 10.10 -3.23
CA LEU A 160 8.15 11.09 -2.93
C LEU A 160 7.93 11.24 -1.42
N ALA A 161 7.94 10.12 -0.68
CA ALA A 161 7.88 10.15 0.78
C ALA A 161 9.10 10.88 1.37
N GLU A 162 10.31 10.56 0.92
CA GLU A 162 11.56 11.22 1.32
C GLU A 162 11.50 12.74 1.07
N SER A 163 11.16 13.17 -0.15
CA SER A 163 11.05 14.60 -0.49
C SER A 163 9.99 15.35 0.32
N LEU A 164 8.91 14.66 0.72
CA LEU A 164 7.89 15.25 1.58
C LEU A 164 8.42 15.40 3.00
N VAL A 165 9.15 14.41 3.51
CA VAL A 165 9.74 14.49 4.84
C VAL A 165 10.81 15.59 4.92
N GLU A 166 11.67 15.71 3.92
CA GLU A 166 12.68 16.79 3.86
C GLU A 166 12.01 18.17 3.91
N LYS A 167 11.04 18.43 3.03
CA LYS A 167 10.30 19.69 3.01
C LYS A 167 9.63 20.02 4.34
N TRP A 168 9.13 19.00 5.03
CA TRP A 168 8.47 19.18 6.32
C TRP A 168 9.46 19.40 7.45
N THR A 169 10.63 18.76 7.40
CA THR A 169 11.72 19.01 8.34
C THR A 169 12.17 20.47 8.25
N ASP A 170 12.38 20.98 7.03
CA ASP A 170 12.77 22.37 6.80
C ASP A 170 11.72 23.35 7.35
N ARG A 171 10.44 23.10 7.07
CA ARG A 171 9.35 23.96 7.55
C ARG A 171 9.28 24.00 9.08
N VAL A 172 9.43 22.85 9.74
CA VAL A 172 9.42 22.77 11.20
C VAL A 172 10.63 23.48 11.80
N ASN A 173 11.81 23.36 11.20
CA ASN A 173 13.00 24.09 11.67
C ASN A 173 12.80 25.60 11.59
N VAL A 174 12.24 26.11 10.47
CA VAL A 174 11.92 27.54 10.34
C VAL A 174 10.91 27.99 11.39
N GLU A 175 9.86 27.21 11.65
CA GLU A 175 8.87 27.58 12.66
C GLU A 175 9.44 27.53 14.09
N LEU A 176 10.39 26.62 14.37
CA LEU A 176 11.08 26.56 15.66
C LEU A 176 12.11 27.68 15.86
N GLU A 177 12.78 28.15 14.80
CA GLU A 177 13.71 29.28 14.86
C GLU A 177 13.01 30.64 15.05
N ASN A 178 11.71 30.71 14.73
CA ASN A 178 10.89 31.91 14.88
C ASN A 178 10.11 31.99 16.21
N VAL A 179 10.29 31.01 17.11
CA VAL A 179 9.71 30.94 18.47
C VAL A 179 10.78 31.23 19.50
#